data_AF-A0A9P6ZQW0-F1
#
_entry.id   AF-A0A9P6ZQW0-F1
#
_cell.length_a   1.000
_cell.length_b   1.000
_cell.length_c   1.000
_cell.angle_alpha   90.00
_cell.angle_beta   90.00
_cell.angle_gamma   90.00
#
_symmetry.space_group_name_H-M   'P 1'
#
loop_
_entity.id
_entity.type
_entity.pdbx_description
1 polymer ?
#
loop_
_entity_poly.entity_id
_entity_poly.type
_entity_poly.pdbx_seq_one_letter_code
_entity_poly.pdbx_strand_id
1 'polypeptide(L)'
;MAQAALPLAQAIASAIPLVGTPMQAAIGGLLSCLQAIYRHNQNKADLGSLTLRLNRLSCNLCNAPPACNLVEQSRRDSFVRMLQDTSARMTTLRERCLASTPVTQAIAGCFIEIDRYLAEYLWSSLMQSQHDIHEELVILRRQREEDQKLLIAMQSLMNRTVALVGCVTLVDATGHDHAIPVNFCTSLQQLNKMLQVLFECDSTEAHIQRRYVEQGQYDFCIDDGKQVTRLTSHEWSSIAAGTKIVYLRTGDDVIL
;
A
#
# COMPACT_ATOMS: atom_id res chain seq x y z
N MET A 1 5.10 62.33 -8.99
CA MET A 1 4.37 61.52 -7.98
C MET A 1 3.63 60.40 -8.70
N ALA A 2 4.04 59.14 -8.48
CA ALA A 2 3.23 57.94 -8.59
C ALA A 2 4.09 56.76 -8.11
N GLN A 3 3.97 56.46 -6.82
CA GLN A 3 4.56 55.31 -6.14
C GLN A 3 3.65 54.12 -6.39
N ALA A 4 4.08 53.15 -7.21
CA ALA A 4 3.38 51.88 -7.34
C ALA A 4 3.89 50.92 -6.27
N ALA A 5 3.33 51.04 -5.06
CA ALA A 5 3.41 50.01 -4.06
C ALA A 5 2.45 48.88 -4.48
N LEU A 6 2.98 47.71 -4.80
CA LEU A 6 2.20 46.49 -5.01
C LEU A 6 2.33 45.65 -3.73
N PRO A 7 1.21 45.30 -3.07
CA PRO A 7 1.21 44.44 -1.89
C PRO A 7 1.15 42.96 -2.31
N LEU A 8 1.29 42.10 -1.30
CA LEU A 8 0.67 40.77 -1.19
C LEU A 8 1.62 39.56 -1.28
N ALA A 9 2.04 39.11 -0.09
CA ALA A 9 2.02 37.70 0.28
C ALA A 9 1.85 37.59 1.82
N GLN A 10 0.66 37.91 2.31
CA GLN A 10 0.25 37.46 3.65
C GLN A 10 -0.12 35.98 3.54
N ALA A 11 0.80 35.10 3.93
CA ALA A 11 0.47 33.72 4.20
C ALA A 11 -0.15 33.63 5.61
N ILE A 12 -1.46 33.78 5.68
CA ILE A 12 -2.23 33.28 6.82
C ILE A 12 -2.41 31.78 6.57
N ALA A 13 -1.51 30.97 7.14
CA ALA A 13 -1.69 29.53 7.22
C ALA A 13 -2.39 29.21 8.54
N SER A 14 -3.69 28.91 8.46
CA SER A 14 -4.47 28.37 9.56
C SER A 14 -3.93 27.01 9.99
N ALA A 15 -3.55 26.94 11.26
CA ALA A 15 -3.42 25.78 12.15
C ALA A 15 -3.73 24.38 11.59
N ILE A 16 -2.76 23.80 10.87
CA ILE A 16 -2.48 22.36 10.86
C ILE A 16 -0.96 22.26 10.98
N PRO A 17 -0.39 21.46 11.90
CA PRO A 17 1.06 21.34 12.05
C PRO A 17 1.63 20.50 10.89
N LEU A 18 1.54 21.03 9.66
CA LEU A 18 2.34 20.55 8.55
C LEU A 18 3.75 21.08 8.77
N VAL A 19 4.65 20.20 9.23
CA VAL A 19 6.08 20.46 9.44
C VAL A 19 6.78 20.98 8.16
N GLY A 20 6.14 20.88 6.99
CA GLY A 20 6.55 21.57 5.77
C GLY A 20 6.49 23.10 5.85
N THR A 21 5.69 23.69 6.74
CA THR A 21 5.45 25.15 6.77
C THR A 21 6.69 25.99 7.11
N PRO A 22 7.54 25.66 8.12
CA PRO A 22 8.74 26.46 8.39
C PRO A 22 9.81 26.33 7.31
N MET A 23 9.96 25.13 6.73
CA MET A 23 10.89 24.90 5.62
C MET A 23 10.43 25.59 4.34
N GLN A 24 9.14 25.50 4.01
CA GLN A 24 8.55 26.22 2.89
C GLN A 24 8.67 27.73 3.05
N ALA A 25 8.44 28.25 4.25
CA ALA A 25 8.62 29.67 4.54
C ALA A 25 10.09 30.08 4.31
N ALA A 26 11.06 29.28 4.77
CA ALA A 26 12.47 29.55 4.57
C ALA A 26 12.88 29.48 3.09
N ILE A 27 12.40 28.48 2.34
CA ILE A 27 12.62 28.35 0.89
C ILE A 27 11.98 29.51 0.13
N GLY A 28 10.76 29.91 0.51
CA GLY A 28 10.06 31.06 -0.07
C GLY A 28 10.81 32.38 0.15
N GLY A 29 11.39 32.56 1.34
CA GLY A 29 12.27 33.68 1.65
C GLY A 29 13.52 33.72 0.76
N LEU A 30 14.17 32.57 0.56
CA LEU A 30 15.32 32.43 -0.33
C LEU A 30 14.98 32.74 -1.79
N LEU A 31 13.89 32.15 -2.30
CA LEU A 31 13.41 32.41 -3.66
C LEU A 31 13.12 33.89 -3.89
N SER A 32 12.52 34.56 -2.91
CA SER A 32 12.25 36.00 -2.96
C SER A 32 13.54 36.83 -3.01
N CYS A 33 14.55 36.45 -2.22
CA CYS A 33 15.87 37.08 -2.25
C CYS A 33 16.57 36.89 -3.61
N LEU A 34 16.51 35.67 -4.16
CA LEU A 34 17.10 35.35 -5.46
C LEU A 34 16.44 36.12 -6.59
N GLN A 35 15.11 36.24 -6.59
CA GLN A 35 14.39 37.05 -7.59
C GLN A 35 14.79 38.52 -7.54
N ALA A 36 15.01 39.06 -6.34
CA ALA A 36 15.49 40.43 -6.19
C ALA A 36 16.91 40.61 -6.75
N ILE A 37 17.81 39.65 -6.51
CA ILE A 37 19.19 39.66 -7.05
C ILE A 37 19.19 39.46 -8.57
N TYR A 38 18.31 38.59 -9.10
CA TYR A 38 18.19 38.26 -10.51
C TYR A 38 17.93 39.48 -11.41
N ARG A 39 17.20 40.49 -10.89
CA ARG A 39 16.91 41.73 -11.63
C ARG A 39 18.14 42.61 -11.85
N HIS A 40 19.22 42.42 -11.10
CA HIS A 40 20.36 43.33 -11.04
C HIS A 40 21.71 42.76 -11.50
N ASN A 41 21.81 41.47 -11.86
CA ASN A 41 23.10 40.78 -11.93
C ASN A 41 23.39 40.00 -13.23
N GLN A 42 24.68 39.78 -13.52
CA GLN A 42 25.17 39.03 -14.69
C GLN A 42 25.10 37.49 -14.50
N ASN A 43 24.86 37.00 -13.28
CA ASN A 43 24.86 35.58 -12.92
C ASN A 43 23.49 34.87 -13.14
N LYS A 44 22.78 35.18 -14.23
CA LYS A 44 21.40 34.70 -14.44
C LYS A 44 21.28 33.17 -14.50
N ALA A 45 22.27 32.48 -15.06
CA ALA A 45 22.27 31.03 -15.19
C ALA A 45 22.35 30.33 -13.82
N ASP A 46 23.29 30.74 -12.97
CA ASP A 46 23.49 30.16 -11.63
C ASP A 46 22.28 30.41 -10.73
N LEU A 47 21.72 31.62 -10.79
CA LEU A 47 20.50 31.97 -10.07
C LEU A 47 19.29 31.14 -10.54
N GLY A 48 19.14 30.95 -11.86
CA GLY A 48 18.07 30.13 -12.43
C GLY A 48 18.18 28.66 -12.00
N SER A 49 19.40 28.11 -11.99
CA SER A 49 19.67 26.77 -11.48
C SER A 49 19.29 26.64 -10.00
N LEU A 50 19.67 27.63 -9.18
CA LEU A 50 19.35 27.63 -7.75
C LEU A 50 17.85 27.69 -7.49
N THR A 51 17.14 28.59 -8.19
CA THR A 51 15.68 28.69 -8.12
C THR A 51 15.01 27.37 -8.47
N LEU A 52 15.45 26.70 -9.54
CA LEU A 52 14.88 25.42 -9.95
C LEU A 52 15.11 24.31 -8.91
N ARG A 53 16.29 24.27 -8.28
CA ARG A 53 16.58 23.33 -7.19
C ARG A 53 15.76 23.60 -5.94
N LEU A 54 15.64 24.86 -5.52
CA LEU A 54 14.81 25.26 -4.38
C LEU A 54 13.33 24.93 -4.62
N ASN A 55 12.83 25.09 -5.85
CA ASN A 55 11.48 24.68 -6.22
C ASN A 55 11.30 23.16 -6.13
N ARG A 56 12.26 22.36 -6.64
CA ARG A 56 12.22 20.89 -6.50
C ARG A 56 12.23 20.46 -5.03
N LEU A 57 13.10 21.08 -4.22
CA LEU A 57 13.16 20.87 -2.78
C LEU A 57 11.81 21.20 -2.12
N SER A 58 11.21 22.34 -2.46
CA SER A 58 9.90 22.74 -1.96
C SER A 58 8.83 21.69 -2.29
N CYS A 59 8.76 21.24 -3.54
CA CYS A 59 7.82 20.19 -3.96
C CYS A 59 8.01 18.88 -3.19
N ASN A 60 9.26 18.45 -2.98
CA ASN A 60 9.56 17.24 -2.21
C ASN A 60 9.12 17.38 -0.75
N LEU A 61 9.29 18.56 -0.15
CA LEU A 61 8.92 18.83 1.23
C LEU A 61 7.41 19.02 1.43
N CYS A 62 6.68 19.50 0.41
CA CYS A 62 5.21 19.59 0.45
C CYS A 62 4.55 18.24 0.72
N ASN A 63 5.18 17.17 0.22
CA ASN A 63 4.69 15.81 0.30
C ASN A 63 5.39 14.99 1.38
N ALA A 64 6.32 15.59 2.13
CA ALA A 64 7.05 14.88 3.16
C ALA A 64 6.13 14.60 4.36
N PRO A 65 6.10 13.36 4.88
CA PRO A 65 5.33 13.04 6.07
C PRO A 65 5.82 13.84 7.29
N PRO A 66 5.05 13.95 8.39
CA PRO A 66 5.56 14.47 9.66
C PRO A 66 6.80 13.70 10.12
N ALA A 67 7.63 14.33 10.96
CA ALA A 67 8.79 13.63 11.52
C ALA A 67 8.32 12.45 12.37
N CYS A 68 8.85 11.26 12.11
CA CYS A 68 8.47 10.03 12.79
C CYS A 68 9.13 9.92 14.18
N ASN A 69 10.21 10.67 14.43
CA ASN A 69 10.94 10.64 15.69
C ASN A 69 11.68 11.96 16.00
N LEU A 70 12.17 12.09 17.24
CA LEU A 70 12.88 13.30 17.71
C LEU A 70 14.19 13.57 16.97
N VAL A 71 14.87 12.53 16.51
CA VAL A 71 16.13 12.67 15.75
C VAL A 71 15.84 13.33 14.40
N GLU A 72 14.80 12.87 13.71
CA GLU A 72 14.35 13.44 12.46
C GLU A 72 13.87 14.88 12.65
N GLN A 73 13.08 15.17 13.69
CA GLN A 73 12.64 16.53 13.99
C GLN A 73 13.83 17.48 14.21
N SER A 74 14.83 17.06 14.99
CA SER A 74 16.05 17.86 15.21
C SER A 74 16.81 18.15 13.91
N ARG A 75 16.91 17.16 13.00
CA ARG A 75 17.50 17.34 11.67
C ARG A 75 16.70 18.34 10.83
N ARG A 76 15.38 18.25 10.87
CA ARG A 76 14.47 19.19 10.19
C ARG A 76 14.66 20.62 10.72
N ASP A 77 14.73 20.80 12.04
CA ASP A 77 14.93 22.11 12.66
C ASP A 77 16.32 22.70 12.35
N SER A 78 17.36 21.87 12.31
CA SER A 78 18.69 22.28 11.86
C SER A 78 18.70 22.79 10.42
N PHE A 79 17.91 22.17 9.54
CA PHE A 79 17.79 22.57 8.15
C PHE A 79 17.06 23.89 7.98
N VAL A 80 15.95 24.08 8.71
CA VAL A 80 15.22 25.36 8.74
C VAL A 80 16.17 26.49 9.16
N ARG A 81 16.97 26.28 10.21
CA ARG A 81 17.97 27.26 10.65
C ARG A 81 19.01 27.57 9.57
N MET A 82 19.56 26.56 8.90
CA MET A 82 20.52 26.77 7.80
C MET A 82 19.91 27.56 6.64
N LEU A 83 18.67 27.26 6.24
CA LEU A 83 17.98 28.00 5.18
C LEU A 83 17.74 29.46 5.59
N GLN A 84 17.36 29.69 6.83
CA GLN A 84 17.16 31.03 7.39
C GLN A 84 18.48 31.83 7.43
N ASP A 85 19.56 31.22 7.92
CA ASP A 85 20.90 31.82 7.94
C ASP A 85 21.37 32.17 6.52
N THR A 86 21.11 31.28 5.57
CA THR A 86 21.39 31.50 4.15
C THR A 86 20.59 32.67 3.58
N SER A 87 19.30 32.75 3.91
CA SER A 87 18.43 33.84 3.48
C SER A 87 18.90 35.19 4.03
N ALA A 88 19.33 35.21 5.29
CA ALA A 88 19.90 36.40 5.92
C ALA A 88 21.19 36.84 5.20
N ARG A 89 22.11 35.89 4.91
CA ARG A 89 23.33 36.18 4.14
C ARG A 89 23.04 36.73 2.75
N MET A 90 22.08 36.14 2.03
CA MET A 90 21.67 36.65 0.71
C MET A 90 21.06 38.05 0.77
N THR A 91 20.30 38.35 1.83
CA THR A 91 19.75 39.68 2.07
C THR A 91 20.86 40.70 2.27
N THR A 92 21.87 40.39 3.09
CA THR A 92 23.04 41.26 3.29
C THR A 92 23.84 41.46 2.00
N LEU A 93 24.01 40.42 1.18
CA LEU A 93 24.68 40.52 -0.12
C LEU A 93 23.93 41.45 -1.08
N ARG A 94 22.59 41.36 -1.09
CA ARG A 94 21.73 42.25 -1.87
C ARG A 94 21.91 43.72 -1.45
N GLU A 95 21.91 44.01 -0.15
CA GLU A 95 22.04 45.37 0.38
C GLU A 95 23.38 46.02 0.03
N ARG A 96 24.45 45.23 -0.02
CA ARG A 96 25.81 45.74 -0.22
C ARG A 96 26.18 45.96 -1.70
N CYS A 97 25.30 45.68 -2.67
CA CYS A 97 25.55 45.83 -4.11
C CYS A 97 26.93 45.30 -4.55
N LEU A 98 27.39 44.19 -3.94
CA LEU A 98 28.75 43.70 -4.14
C LEU A 98 28.94 43.16 -5.56
N ALA A 99 30.18 43.24 -6.05
CA ALA A 99 30.61 42.68 -7.33
C ALA A 99 30.19 41.19 -7.47
N SER A 100 30.15 40.68 -8.70
CA SER A 100 29.58 39.36 -9.02
C SER A 100 30.26 38.19 -8.28
N THR A 101 31.56 38.26 -8.00
CA THR A 101 32.35 37.11 -7.51
C THR A 101 32.01 36.65 -6.07
N PRO A 102 31.96 37.53 -5.04
CA PRO A 102 31.54 37.12 -3.69
C PRO A 102 30.12 36.58 -3.63
N VAL A 103 29.23 37.10 -4.49
CA VAL A 103 27.84 36.66 -4.59
C VAL A 103 27.78 35.25 -5.18
N THR A 104 28.51 34.98 -6.26
CA THR A 104 28.59 33.64 -6.87
C THR A 104 29.15 32.60 -5.89
N GLN A 105 30.20 32.95 -5.14
CA GLN A 105 30.80 32.01 -4.17
C GLN A 105 29.87 31.72 -2.99
N ALA A 106 29.14 32.72 -2.49
CA ALA A 106 28.13 32.52 -1.46
C ALA A 106 27.01 31.61 -1.97
N ILE A 107 26.50 31.86 -3.18
CA ILE A 107 25.50 31.02 -3.86
C ILE A 107 26.00 29.58 -3.99
N ALA A 108 27.25 29.37 -4.43
CA ALA A 108 27.88 28.05 -4.54
C ALA A 108 27.97 27.34 -3.17
N GLY A 109 28.31 28.05 -2.10
CA GLY A 109 28.29 27.50 -0.74
C GLY A 109 26.90 27.01 -0.33
N CYS A 110 25.86 27.81 -0.63
CA CYS A 110 24.47 27.43 -0.37
C CYS A 110 24.07 26.16 -1.12
N PHE A 111 24.52 25.99 -2.37
CA PHE A 111 24.27 24.77 -3.14
C PHE A 111 24.83 23.53 -2.45
N ILE A 112 26.08 23.59 -1.99
CA ILE A 112 26.75 22.45 -1.34
C ILE A 112 26.02 22.06 -0.06
N GLU A 113 25.59 23.04 0.75
CA GLU A 113 24.88 22.77 2.01
C GLU A 113 23.50 22.15 1.78
N ILE A 114 22.76 22.64 0.77
CA ILE A 114 21.44 22.09 0.40
C ILE A 114 21.58 20.67 -0.18
N ASP A 115 22.53 20.46 -1.10
CA ASP A 115 22.75 19.16 -1.74
C ASP A 115 23.19 18.11 -0.71
N ARG A 116 24.09 18.47 0.22
CA ARG A 116 24.53 17.59 1.31
C ARG A 116 23.35 17.16 2.18
N TYR A 117 22.50 18.09 2.58
CA TYR A 117 21.33 17.78 3.40
C TYR A 117 20.34 16.89 2.66
N LEU A 118 20.06 17.20 1.39
CA LEU A 118 19.18 16.38 0.55
C LEU A 118 19.68 14.93 0.45
N ALA A 119 20.98 14.74 0.27
CA ALA A 119 21.58 13.41 0.22
C ALA A 119 21.40 12.66 1.56
N GLU A 120 21.69 13.31 2.70
CA GLU A 120 21.53 12.72 4.04
C GLU A 120 20.07 12.37 4.36
N TYR A 121 19.14 13.24 3.99
CA TYR A 121 17.70 13.04 4.17
C TYR A 121 17.18 11.88 3.32
N LEU A 122 17.47 11.89 2.01
CA LEU A 122 17.04 10.83 1.10
C LEU A 122 17.61 9.48 1.50
N TRP A 123 18.88 9.44 1.91
CA TRP A 123 19.52 8.21 2.39
C TRP A 123 18.84 7.67 3.65
N SER A 124 18.58 8.54 4.63
CA SER A 124 17.91 8.15 5.88
C SER A 124 16.49 7.67 5.64
N SER A 125 15.73 8.38 4.79
CA SER A 125 14.36 8.00 4.42
C SER A 125 14.32 6.66 3.67
N LEU A 126 15.26 6.44 2.73
CA LEU A 126 15.36 5.17 2.01
C LEU A 126 15.65 4.01 2.97
N MET A 127 16.60 4.17 3.88
CA MET A 127 16.94 3.13 4.85
C MET A 127 15.78 2.81 5.78
N GLN A 128 15.03 3.82 6.24
CA GLN A 128 13.84 3.60 7.06
C GLN A 128 12.78 2.83 6.28
N SER A 129 12.48 3.25 5.04
CA SER A 129 11.47 2.55 4.22
C SER A 129 11.84 1.08 3.95
N GLN A 130 13.12 0.78 3.75
CA GLN A 130 13.58 -0.60 3.57
C GLN A 130 13.42 -1.41 4.86
N HIS A 131 13.68 -0.80 6.02
CA HIS A 131 13.47 -1.45 7.30
C HIS A 131 11.99 -1.76 7.54
N ASP A 132 11.11 -0.78 7.33
CA ASP A 132 9.66 -0.94 7.52
C ASP A 132 9.09 -2.02 6.57
N ILE A 133 9.49 -1.99 5.29
CA ILE A 133 9.12 -3.03 4.30
C ILE A 133 9.60 -4.42 4.76
N HIS A 134 10.82 -4.50 5.29
CA HIS A 134 11.37 -5.76 5.78
C HIS A 134 10.58 -6.30 6.97
N GLU A 135 10.23 -5.45 7.94
CA GLU A 135 9.42 -5.85 9.09
C GLU A 135 8.02 -6.34 8.66
N GLU A 136 7.34 -5.62 7.77
CA GLU A 136 6.03 -6.08 7.26
C GLU A 136 6.15 -7.42 6.52
N LEU A 137 7.18 -7.61 5.70
CA LEU A 137 7.40 -8.89 5.01
C LEU A 137 7.65 -10.04 5.99
N VAL A 138 8.34 -9.78 7.11
CA VAL A 138 8.55 -10.78 8.16
C VAL A 138 7.22 -11.14 8.85
N ILE A 139 6.38 -10.14 9.16
CA ILE A 139 5.05 -10.37 9.76
C ILE A 139 4.17 -11.19 8.81
N LEU A 140 4.08 -10.80 7.54
CA LEU A 140 3.30 -11.50 6.53
C LEU A 140 3.78 -12.93 6.30
N ARG A 141 5.10 -13.17 6.30
CA ARG A 141 5.66 -14.52 6.19
C ARG A 141 5.25 -15.39 7.38
N ARG A 142 5.33 -14.84 8.60
CA ARG A 142 4.94 -15.58 9.82
C ARG A 142 3.46 -15.96 9.81
N GLN A 143 2.59 -15.03 9.40
CA GLN A 143 1.16 -15.30 9.29
C GLN A 143 0.87 -16.41 8.29
N ARG A 144 1.51 -16.37 7.10
CA ARG A 144 1.37 -17.44 6.10
C ARG A 144 1.79 -18.81 6.66
N GLU A 145 2.87 -18.88 7.42
CA GLU A 145 3.33 -20.12 8.04
C GLU A 145 2.33 -20.66 9.09
N GLU A 146 1.66 -19.76 9.83
CA GLU A 146 0.62 -20.14 10.78
C GLU A 146 -0.65 -20.64 10.09
N ASP A 147 -1.11 -19.94 9.04
CA ASP A 147 -2.25 -20.36 8.22
C ASP A 147 -2.00 -21.72 7.56
N GLN A 148 -0.77 -21.95 7.07
CA GLN A 148 -0.40 -23.23 6.48
C GLN A 148 -0.37 -24.37 7.51
N LYS A 149 0.08 -24.11 8.75
CA LYS A 149 0.01 -25.09 9.84
C LYS A 149 -1.44 -25.43 10.21
N LEU A 150 -2.31 -24.43 10.25
CA LEU A 150 -3.74 -24.61 10.52
C LEU A 150 -4.37 -25.50 9.43
N LEU A 151 -4.08 -25.23 8.17
CA LEU A 151 -4.56 -26.01 7.03
C LEU A 151 -4.14 -27.50 7.13
N ILE A 152 -2.86 -27.76 7.43
CA ILE A 152 -2.34 -29.13 7.61
C ILE A 152 -3.03 -29.83 8.78
N ALA A 153 -3.24 -29.13 9.91
CA ALA A 153 -3.93 -29.68 11.07
C ALA A 153 -5.40 -30.03 10.75
N MET A 154 -6.09 -29.16 10.00
CA MET A 154 -7.46 -29.40 9.55
C MET A 154 -7.54 -30.59 8.60
N GLN A 155 -6.63 -30.71 7.63
CA GLN A 155 -6.56 -31.89 6.75
C GLN A 155 -6.33 -33.18 7.53
N SER A 156 -5.44 -33.17 8.52
CA SER A 156 -5.20 -34.34 9.39
C SER A 156 -6.45 -34.75 10.17
N LEU A 157 -7.20 -33.77 10.70
CA LEU A 157 -8.47 -34.01 11.40
C LEU A 157 -9.56 -34.54 10.45
N MET A 158 -9.66 -33.99 9.23
CA MET A 158 -10.57 -34.47 8.20
C MET A 158 -10.26 -35.91 7.82
N ASN A 159 -8.99 -36.24 7.56
CA ASN A 159 -8.57 -37.60 7.22
C ASN A 159 -8.92 -38.62 8.32
N ARG A 160 -8.75 -38.25 9.60
CA ARG A 160 -9.17 -39.10 10.73
C ARG A 160 -10.69 -39.28 10.77
N THR A 161 -11.45 -38.22 10.52
CA THR A 161 -12.92 -38.27 10.52
C THR A 161 -13.46 -39.12 9.37
N VAL A 162 -12.88 -38.99 8.18
CA VAL A 162 -13.17 -39.84 7.01
C VAL A 162 -12.95 -41.31 7.35
N ALA A 163 -11.83 -41.65 8.01
CA ALA A 163 -11.52 -43.04 8.36
C ALA A 163 -12.53 -43.66 9.36
N LEU A 164 -13.15 -42.84 10.21
CA LEU A 164 -14.07 -43.31 11.25
C LEU A 164 -15.52 -43.45 10.75
N VAL A 165 -15.98 -42.53 9.89
CA VAL A 165 -17.40 -42.39 9.50
C VAL A 165 -17.65 -42.80 8.04
N GLY A 166 -16.59 -43.02 7.26
CA GLY A 166 -16.66 -43.17 5.81
C GLY A 166 -16.77 -41.81 5.09
N CYS A 167 -16.60 -41.82 3.77
CA CYS A 167 -16.69 -40.61 2.94
C CYS A 167 -17.64 -40.76 1.77
N VAL A 168 -18.16 -39.61 1.35
CA VAL A 168 -18.80 -39.33 0.07
C VAL A 168 -17.75 -38.68 -0.83
N THR A 169 -17.74 -39.00 -2.11
CA THR A 169 -16.91 -38.29 -3.09
C THR A 169 -17.72 -37.12 -3.64
N LEU A 170 -17.30 -35.89 -3.35
CA LEU A 170 -17.85 -34.70 -3.97
C LEU A 170 -16.98 -34.32 -5.17
N VAL A 171 -17.55 -34.34 -6.37
CA VAL A 171 -16.92 -33.79 -7.57
C VAL A 171 -17.33 -32.33 -7.70
N ASP A 172 -16.37 -31.41 -7.65
CA ASP A 172 -16.64 -29.99 -7.79
C ASP A 172 -16.87 -29.58 -9.27
N ALA A 173 -17.21 -28.32 -9.52
CA ALA A 173 -17.50 -27.82 -10.87
C ALA A 173 -16.27 -27.78 -11.78
N THR A 174 -15.07 -27.97 -11.24
CA THR A 174 -13.82 -28.10 -12.01
C THR A 174 -13.49 -29.57 -12.32
N GLY A 175 -14.31 -30.50 -11.84
CA GLY A 175 -14.08 -31.93 -11.98
C GLY A 175 -13.12 -32.52 -10.94
N HIS A 176 -12.80 -31.78 -9.87
CA HIS A 176 -11.93 -32.28 -8.80
C HIS A 176 -12.73 -33.07 -7.77
N ASP A 177 -12.18 -34.22 -7.37
CA ASP A 177 -12.75 -35.10 -6.36
C ASP A 177 -12.32 -34.69 -4.96
N HIS A 178 -13.29 -34.53 -4.06
CA HIS A 178 -13.09 -34.20 -2.66
C HIS A 178 -13.73 -35.29 -1.77
N ALA A 179 -12.96 -35.84 -0.84
CA ALA A 179 -13.49 -36.80 0.12
C ALA A 179 -14.18 -36.07 1.29
N ILE A 180 -15.52 -36.12 1.33
CA ILE A 180 -16.33 -35.46 2.35
C ILE A 180 -16.81 -36.49 3.36
N PRO A 181 -16.56 -36.31 4.67
CA PRO A 181 -17.12 -37.21 5.67
C PRO A 181 -18.66 -37.26 5.62
N VAL A 182 -19.24 -38.46 5.73
CA VAL A 182 -20.70 -38.67 5.56
C VAL A 182 -21.54 -37.80 6.49
N ASN A 183 -21.07 -37.50 7.70
CA ASN A 183 -21.78 -36.66 8.67
C ASN A 183 -21.98 -35.21 8.21
N PHE A 184 -21.20 -34.70 7.25
CA PHE A 184 -21.45 -33.39 6.63
C PHE A 184 -22.45 -33.46 5.48
N CYS A 185 -22.78 -34.66 5.00
CA CYS A 185 -23.70 -34.88 3.89
C CYS A 185 -25.12 -35.22 4.36
N THR A 186 -25.46 -35.05 5.65
CA THR A 186 -26.81 -35.37 6.16
C THR A 186 -27.84 -34.28 5.89
N SER A 187 -27.39 -33.10 5.47
CA SER A 187 -28.23 -31.99 5.03
C SER A 187 -27.46 -31.01 4.14
N LEU A 188 -28.18 -30.31 3.27
CA LEU A 188 -27.62 -29.23 2.44
C LEU A 188 -26.88 -28.17 3.27
N GLN A 189 -27.44 -27.80 4.43
CA GLN A 189 -26.84 -26.78 5.30
C GLN A 189 -25.47 -27.19 5.83
N GLN A 190 -25.30 -28.47 6.20
CA GLN A 190 -24.02 -28.97 6.69
C GLN A 190 -23.00 -29.10 5.55
N LEU A 191 -23.43 -29.57 4.38
CA LEU A 191 -22.55 -29.65 3.22
C LEU A 191 -22.07 -28.25 2.82
N ASN A 192 -22.97 -27.25 2.80
CA ASN A 192 -22.60 -25.86 2.51
C ASN A 192 -21.57 -25.29 3.48
N LYS A 193 -21.66 -25.62 4.78
CA LYS A 193 -20.62 -25.23 5.75
C LYS A 193 -19.26 -25.86 5.41
N MET A 194 -19.25 -27.11 4.96
CA MET A 194 -18.01 -27.76 4.52
C MET A 194 -17.46 -27.13 3.23
N LEU A 195 -18.32 -26.79 2.27
CA LEU A 195 -17.91 -26.13 1.03
C LEU A 195 -17.29 -24.76 1.26
N GLN A 196 -17.80 -24.00 2.24
CA GLN A 196 -17.19 -22.73 2.63
C GLN A 196 -15.74 -22.92 3.07
N VAL A 197 -15.45 -23.99 3.82
CA VAL A 197 -14.09 -24.32 4.26
C VAL A 197 -13.24 -24.82 3.08
N LEU A 198 -13.79 -25.68 2.23
CA LEU A 198 -13.06 -26.21 1.06
C LEU A 198 -12.66 -25.10 0.07
N PHE A 199 -13.55 -24.14 -0.12
CA PHE A 199 -13.34 -23.02 -1.04
C PHE A 199 -12.82 -21.77 -0.35
N GLU A 200 -12.28 -21.87 0.87
CA GLU A 200 -11.73 -20.72 1.62
C GLU A 200 -10.41 -20.21 1.02
N CYS A 201 -9.71 -21.03 0.23
CA CYS A 201 -8.44 -20.69 -0.41
C CYS A 201 -8.54 -19.53 -1.43
N ASP A 202 -7.47 -18.76 -1.57
CA ASP A 202 -7.34 -17.60 -2.49
C ASP A 202 -7.05 -18.00 -3.97
N SER A 203 -7.43 -19.20 -4.40
CA SER A 203 -7.34 -19.57 -5.81
C SER A 203 -8.49 -18.94 -6.61
N THR A 204 -8.25 -18.71 -7.91
CA THR A 204 -9.28 -18.13 -8.80
C THR A 204 -10.48 -19.08 -8.92
N GLU A 205 -10.21 -20.39 -8.96
CA GLU A 205 -11.19 -21.46 -9.04
C GLU A 205 -12.08 -21.51 -7.79
N ALA A 206 -11.47 -21.47 -6.59
CA ALA A 206 -12.20 -21.45 -5.33
C ALA A 206 -13.07 -20.20 -5.22
N HIS A 207 -12.59 -19.05 -5.71
CA HIS A 207 -13.37 -17.81 -5.71
C HIS A 207 -14.60 -17.88 -6.62
N ILE A 208 -14.49 -18.53 -7.78
CA ILE A 208 -15.61 -18.74 -8.70
C ILE A 208 -16.64 -19.71 -8.10
N GLN A 209 -16.19 -20.83 -7.55
CA GLN A 209 -17.06 -21.82 -6.90
C GLN A 209 -17.78 -21.23 -5.68
N ARG A 210 -17.06 -20.47 -4.84
CA ARG A 210 -17.64 -19.75 -3.69
C ARG A 210 -18.77 -18.81 -4.12
N ARG A 211 -18.56 -18.04 -5.19
CA ARG A 211 -19.58 -17.13 -5.73
C ARG A 211 -20.85 -17.88 -6.15
N TYR A 212 -20.73 -19.04 -6.80
CA TYR A 212 -21.90 -19.85 -7.13
C TYR A 212 -22.62 -20.36 -5.89
N VAL A 213 -21.88 -20.81 -4.86
CA VAL A 213 -22.45 -21.24 -3.57
C VAL A 213 -23.23 -20.11 -2.89
N GLU A 214 -22.66 -18.90 -2.84
CA GLU A 214 -23.29 -17.72 -2.23
C GLU A 214 -24.53 -17.25 -2.99
N GLN A 215 -24.52 -17.37 -4.32
CA GLN A 215 -25.64 -16.96 -5.18
C GLN A 215 -26.72 -18.04 -5.34
N GLY A 216 -26.53 -19.24 -4.78
CA GLY A 216 -27.46 -20.36 -4.92
C GLY A 216 -27.59 -20.86 -6.36
N GLN A 217 -26.58 -20.65 -7.20
CA GLN A 217 -26.58 -21.02 -8.63
C GLN A 217 -25.93 -22.38 -8.88
N TYR A 218 -26.23 -23.36 -8.02
CA TYR A 218 -25.69 -24.69 -8.13
C TYR A 218 -26.73 -25.74 -7.77
N ASP A 219 -26.50 -26.95 -8.27
CA ASP A 219 -27.25 -28.15 -7.97
C ASP A 219 -26.31 -29.26 -7.51
N PHE A 220 -26.74 -30.01 -6.51
CA PHE A 220 -26.09 -31.26 -6.14
C PHE A 220 -26.85 -32.40 -6.80
N CYS A 221 -26.11 -33.34 -7.35
CA CYS A 221 -26.66 -34.55 -7.94
C CYS A 221 -25.94 -35.79 -7.40
N ILE A 222 -26.63 -36.91 -7.27
CA ILE A 222 -26.01 -38.22 -7.06
C ILE A 222 -25.68 -38.81 -8.42
N ASP A 223 -24.42 -39.23 -8.58
CA ASP A 223 -23.95 -40.02 -9.72
C ASP A 223 -23.80 -41.47 -9.26
N ASP A 224 -24.66 -42.35 -9.78
CA ASP A 224 -24.61 -43.79 -9.49
C ASP A 224 -23.81 -44.59 -10.54
N GLY A 225 -23.13 -43.88 -11.46
CA GLY A 225 -22.39 -44.43 -12.59
C GLY A 225 -23.25 -44.78 -13.81
N LYS A 226 -24.57 -44.70 -13.72
CA LYS A 226 -25.52 -44.93 -14.83
C LYS A 226 -26.35 -43.69 -15.14
N GLN A 227 -26.72 -42.94 -14.12
CA GLN A 227 -27.54 -41.74 -14.20
C GLN A 227 -27.13 -40.72 -13.15
N VAL A 228 -27.33 -39.44 -13.48
CA VAL A 228 -27.12 -38.33 -12.57
C VAL A 228 -28.48 -37.81 -12.12
N THR A 229 -28.79 -37.94 -10.84
CA THR A 229 -30.10 -37.57 -10.27
C THR A 229 -29.94 -36.39 -9.31
N ARG A 230 -30.72 -35.33 -9.50
CA ARG A 230 -30.66 -34.13 -8.65
C ARG A 230 -31.10 -34.46 -7.21
N LEU A 231 -30.29 -34.03 -6.24
CA LEU A 231 -30.52 -34.21 -4.82
C LEU A 231 -31.61 -33.26 -4.32
N THR A 232 -32.68 -33.83 -3.80
CA THR A 232 -33.80 -33.10 -3.21
C THR A 232 -33.74 -33.12 -1.69
N SER A 233 -34.56 -32.30 -1.02
CA SER A 233 -34.53 -32.12 0.44
C SER A 233 -34.72 -33.41 1.26
N HIS A 234 -35.39 -34.43 0.71
CA HIS A 234 -35.68 -35.68 1.40
C HIS A 234 -34.63 -36.77 1.17
N GLU A 235 -33.71 -36.59 0.22
CA GLU A 235 -32.70 -37.59 -0.17
C GLU A 235 -31.39 -37.42 0.59
N TRP A 236 -31.17 -36.29 1.29
CA TRP A 236 -29.95 -36.07 2.07
C TRP A 236 -29.73 -37.12 3.18
N SER A 237 -30.81 -37.68 3.73
CA SER A 237 -30.74 -38.69 4.79
C SER A 237 -30.39 -40.10 4.27
N SER A 238 -30.47 -40.35 2.97
CA SER A 238 -30.10 -41.64 2.36
C SER A 238 -28.64 -41.68 1.87
N ILE A 239 -27.92 -40.57 1.93
CA ILE A 239 -26.51 -40.51 1.53
C ILE A 239 -25.67 -41.39 2.46
N ALA A 240 -24.97 -42.36 1.86
CA ALA A 240 -24.10 -43.29 2.56
C ALA A 240 -22.65 -43.15 2.11
N ALA A 241 -21.72 -43.76 2.85
CA ALA A 241 -20.33 -43.86 2.44
C ALA A 241 -20.21 -44.52 1.06
N GLY A 242 -19.33 -43.99 0.21
CA GLY A 242 -19.15 -44.43 -1.18
C GLY A 242 -20.06 -43.72 -2.19
N THR A 243 -21.04 -42.92 -1.75
CA THR A 243 -21.86 -42.11 -2.66
C THR A 243 -20.99 -41.10 -3.39
N LYS A 244 -21.26 -40.87 -4.68
CA LYS A 244 -20.65 -39.80 -5.46
C LYS A 244 -21.67 -38.68 -5.66
N ILE A 245 -21.35 -37.49 -5.16
CA ILE A 245 -22.13 -36.28 -5.34
C ILE A 245 -21.40 -35.39 -6.35
N VAL A 246 -22.11 -34.88 -7.35
CA VAL A 246 -21.58 -33.94 -8.34
C VAL A 246 -22.18 -32.57 -8.06
N TYR A 247 -21.31 -31.57 -7.98
CA TYR A 247 -21.67 -30.17 -7.88
C TYR A 247 -21.69 -29.58 -9.30
N LEU A 248 -22.87 -29.16 -9.72
CA LEU A 248 -23.12 -28.59 -11.05
C LEU A 248 -23.61 -27.17 -10.91
N ARG A 249 -23.35 -26.34 -11.91
CA ARG A 249 -23.99 -25.03 -12.02
C ARG A 249 -25.45 -25.22 -12.44
N THR A 250 -26.36 -24.46 -11.81
CA THR A 250 -27.77 -24.53 -12.17
C THR A 250 -27.99 -24.13 -13.63
N GLY A 251 -28.59 -25.04 -14.41
CA GLY A 251 -28.89 -24.84 -15.83
C GLY A 251 -27.87 -25.42 -16.81
N ASP A 252 -26.78 -26.02 -16.32
CA ASP A 252 -25.91 -26.83 -17.18
C ASP A 252 -26.54 -28.22 -17.34
N ASP A 253 -26.94 -28.57 -18.57
CA ASP A 253 -27.31 -29.94 -18.92
C ASP A 253 -26.06 -30.83 -18.83
N VAL A 254 -26.16 -31.93 -18.09
CA VAL A 254 -25.08 -32.92 -17.98
C VAL A 254 -24.87 -33.58 -19.34
N ILE A 255 -23.87 -33.13 -20.08
CA ILE A 255 -23.30 -33.90 -21.19
C ILE A 255 -22.14 -34.71 -20.58
N LEU A 256 -22.43 -35.97 -20.23
CA LEU A 256 -21.42 -37.00 -19.95
C LEU A 256 -21.02 -37.69 -21.26
#